data_AF-A0A6G7SQ87-F1
#
_entry.id   AF-A0A6G7SQ87-F1
#
_cell.length_a   1.000
_cell.length_b   1.000
_cell.length_c   1.000
_cell.angle_alpha   90.00
_cell.angle_beta   90.00
_cell.angle_gamma   90.00
#
_symmetry.space_group_name_H-M   'P 1'
#
loop_
_entity.id
_entity.type
_entity.pdbx_description
1 polymer ?
#
loop_
_entity_poly.entity_id
_entity_poly.type
_entity_poly.pdbx_seq_one_letter_code
_entity_poly.pdbx_strand_id
1 'polypeptide(L)'
;MLGALEVTTGVFRYRLGRRCAADFLALLRQLVAAFPTAPAVVVLGDNDSIHHARVVRGFVVAQPGLHLWYGARDGPHDNRSRITIEARVLPQ
;
A
#
# COMPACT_ATOMS: atom_id res chain seq x y z
N MET A 1 12.13 -0.31 4.81
CA MET A 1 11.23 0.86 4.81
C MET A 1 10.04 0.54 3.94
N LEU A 2 8.84 0.89 4.40
CA LEU A 2 7.58 0.75 3.67
C LEU A 2 6.98 2.15 3.56
N GLY A 3 6.70 2.67 2.37
CA GLY A 3 6.30 4.07 2.22
C GLY A 3 5.23 4.25 1.15
N ALA A 4 4.27 5.12 1.44
CA ALA A 4 3.13 5.50 0.65
C ALA A 4 3.17 6.98 0.27
N LEU A 5 3.04 7.30 -1.02
CA LEU A 5 2.90 8.67 -1.51
C LEU A 5 1.46 8.93 -1.92
N GLU A 6 0.82 9.95 -1.37
CA GLU A 6 -0.43 10.45 -1.92
C GLU A 6 -0.12 11.30 -3.17
N VAL A 7 -0.63 10.89 -4.33
CA VAL A 7 -0.16 11.42 -5.63
C VAL A 7 -0.66 12.84 -5.90
N THR A 8 -1.78 13.25 -5.31
CA THR A 8 -2.41 14.56 -5.57
C THR A 8 -1.75 15.70 -4.79
N THR A 9 -1.40 15.41 -3.54
CA THR A 9 -0.91 16.33 -2.51
C THR A 9 0.59 16.16 -2.27
N GLY A 10 1.19 15.07 -2.75
CA GLY A 10 2.58 14.74 -2.53
C GLY A 10 2.90 14.31 -1.09
N VAL A 11 1.88 14.07 -0.25
CA VAL A 11 2.09 13.67 1.14
C VAL A 11 2.65 12.26 1.20
N PHE A 12 3.89 12.15 1.67
CA PHE A 12 4.57 10.87 1.88
C PHE A 12 4.40 10.39 3.32
N ARG A 13 3.86 9.19 3.50
CA ARG A 13 3.75 8.50 4.79
C ARG A 13 4.52 7.21 4.74
N TYR A 14 5.38 6.96 5.72
CA TYR A 14 6.18 5.76 5.75
C TYR A 14 6.26 5.14 7.14
N ARG A 15 6.59 3.86 7.15
CA ARG A 15 6.90 3.06 8.32
C ARG A 15 8.29 2.46 8.19
N LEU A 16 9.10 2.67 9.22
CA LEU A 16 10.33 1.91 9.41
C LEU A 16 9.97 0.58 10.08
N GLY A 17 10.43 -0.51 9.49
CA GLY A 17 10.05 -1.86 9.89
C GLY A 17 10.76 -2.91 9.03
N ARG A 18 10.53 -4.17 9.38
CA ARG A 18 11.04 -5.33 8.65
C ARG A 18 10.24 -5.52 7.36
N ARG A 19 10.88 -6.15 6.38
CA ARG A 19 10.24 -6.56 5.12
C ARG A 19 9.41 -7.82 5.38
N CYS A 20 8.30 -7.69 6.10
CA CYS A 20 7.41 -8.80 6.45
C CYS A 20 5.94 -8.38 6.38
N ALA A 21 5.05 -9.38 6.27
CA ALA A 21 3.61 -9.15 6.17
C ALA A 21 3.01 -8.39 7.36
N ALA A 22 3.57 -8.57 8.57
CA ALA A 22 3.08 -7.89 9.78
C ALA A 22 3.32 -6.37 9.72
N ASP A 23 4.52 -5.94 9.33
CA ASP A 23 4.84 -4.52 9.19
C ASP A 23 4.16 -3.89 7.97
N PHE A 24 3.95 -4.66 6.89
CA PHE A 24 3.13 -4.22 5.77
C PHE A 24 1.67 -3.98 6.19
N LEU A 25 1.07 -4.92 6.91
CA LEU A 25 -0.28 -4.76 7.45
C LEU A 25 -0.39 -3.55 8.39
N ALA A 26 0.63 -3.30 9.22
CA ALA A 26 0.66 -2.13 10.08
C ALA A 26 0.68 -0.82 9.28
N LEU A 27 1.39 -0.77 8.15
CA LEU A 27 1.35 0.39 7.25
C LEU A 27 -0.04 0.56 6.62
N LEU A 28 -0.67 -0.51 6.14
CA LEU A 28 -2.03 -0.42 5.56
C LEU A 28 -3.05 0.15 6.56
N ARG A 29 -2.96 -0.25 7.82
CA ARG A 29 -3.78 0.34 8.91
C ARG A 29 -3.50 1.83 9.10
N GLN A 30 -2.24 2.25 9.05
CA GLN A 30 -1.89 3.67 9.14
C GLN A 30 -2.47 4.48 7.98
N LEU A 31 -2.48 3.92 6.77
CA LEU A 31 -3.05 4.61 5.60
C LEU A 31 -4.56 4.79 5.73
N VAL A 32 -5.30 3.72 6.06
CA VAL A 32 -6.75 3.80 6.27
C VAL A 32 -7.10 4.80 7.37
N ALA A 33 -6.41 4.74 8.51
CA ALA A 33 -6.66 5.64 9.63
C ALA A 33 -6.39 7.12 9.29
N ALA A 34 -5.45 7.36 8.38
CA ALA A 34 -4.96 8.70 8.10
C ALA A 34 -5.59 9.31 6.83
N PHE A 35 -6.50 8.58 6.18
CA PHE A 35 -7.40 9.04 5.12
C PHE A 35 -8.84 8.52 5.35
N PRO A 36 -9.45 8.81 6.52
CA PRO A 36 -10.71 8.18 6.92
C PRO A 36 -11.91 8.58 6.05
N THR A 37 -11.81 9.68 5.31
CA THR A 37 -12.85 10.20 4.41
C THR A 37 -12.56 9.97 2.93
N ALA A 38 -11.42 9.35 2.60
CA ALA A 38 -11.12 9.03 1.21
C ALA A 38 -12.07 7.93 0.72
N PRO A 39 -12.77 8.12 -0.42
CA PRO A 39 -13.64 7.09 -0.96
C PRO A 39 -12.85 5.89 -1.47
N ALA A 40 -11.58 6.10 -1.83
CA ALA A 40 -10.63 5.04 -2.12
C ALA A 40 -9.21 5.43 -1.68
N VAL A 41 -8.45 4.43 -1.24
CA VAL A 41 -7.01 4.44 -1.01
C VAL A 41 -6.45 3.30 -1.85
N VAL A 42 -5.92 3.63 -3.01
CA VAL A 42 -5.13 2.67 -3.79
C VAL A 42 -3.76 2.52 -3.14
N VAL A 43 -3.10 1.39 -3.29
CA VAL A 43 -1.75 1.13 -2.83
C VAL A 43 -1.08 0.35 -3.94
N LEU A 44 -0.19 1.01 -4.67
CA LEU A 44 0.68 0.32 -5.62
C LEU A 44 1.76 -0.48 -4.87
N GLY A 45 2.17 -1.63 -5.36
CA GLY A 45 3.22 -2.43 -4.73
C GLY A 45 4.14 -3.06 -5.77
N ASP A 46 5.36 -3.36 -5.35
CA ASP A 46 6.23 -4.32 -6.05
C ASP A 46 5.63 -5.73 -5.96
N ASN A 47 6.13 -6.68 -6.74
CA ASN A 47 5.59 -8.04 -6.76
C ASN A 47 6.08 -8.93 -5.60
N ASP A 48 6.40 -8.33 -4.45
CA ASP A 48 6.87 -9.11 -3.30
C ASP A 48 5.77 -10.02 -2.72
N SER A 49 6.14 -11.27 -2.48
CA SER A 49 5.32 -12.28 -1.80
C SER A 49 4.67 -11.83 -0.50
N ILE A 50 5.28 -10.89 0.25
CA ILE A 50 4.71 -10.38 1.51
C ILE A 50 3.32 -9.76 1.34
N HIS A 51 3.05 -9.16 0.17
CA HIS A 51 1.77 -8.52 -0.13
C HIS A 51 0.64 -9.53 -0.37
N HIS A 52 1.02 -10.76 -0.71
CA HIS A 52 0.07 -11.84 -0.98
C HIS A 52 -0.21 -12.71 0.25
N ALA A 53 0.41 -12.40 1.40
CA ALA A 53 0.17 -13.12 2.64
C ALA A 53 -1.32 -13.15 3.00
N ARG A 54 -1.81 -14.29 3.51
CA ARG A 54 -3.23 -14.50 3.82
C ARG A 54 -3.82 -13.40 4.71
N VAL A 55 -3.06 -12.97 5.71
CA VAL A 55 -3.47 -11.91 6.65
C VAL A 55 -3.63 -10.55 5.97
N VAL A 56 -2.80 -10.26 4.96
CA VAL A 56 -2.85 -9.02 4.18
C VAL A 56 -4.08 -9.04 3.26
N ARG A 57 -4.28 -10.14 2.53
CA ARG A 57 -5.48 -10.31 1.67
C ARG A 57 -6.77 -10.21 2.48
N GLY A 58 -6.84 -10.88 3.63
CA GLY A 58 -8.00 -10.82 4.52
C GLY A 58 -8.30 -9.42 5.02
N PHE A 59 -7.26 -8.64 5.36
CA PHE A 59 -7.44 -7.24 5.74
C PHE A 59 -7.99 -6.39 4.60
N VAL A 60 -7.42 -6.50 3.40
CA VAL A 60 -7.85 -5.70 2.23
C VAL A 60 -9.29 -6.01 1.85
N VAL A 61 -9.69 -7.28 1.82
CA VAL A 61 -11.10 -7.67 1.55
C VAL A 61 -12.07 -7.07 2.58
N ALA A 62 -11.62 -6.92 3.83
CA ALA A 62 -12.43 -6.31 4.90
C ALA A 62 -12.46 -4.76 4.85
N GLN A 63 -11.78 -4.12 3.90
CA GLN A 63 -11.67 -2.66 3.78
C GLN A 63 -12.13 -2.21 2.38
N PRO A 64 -13.43 -1.91 2.18
CA PRO A 64 -14.03 -1.67 0.85
C PRO A 64 -13.37 -0.58 0.01
N GLY A 65 -12.75 0.42 0.65
CA GLY A 65 -12.05 1.51 -0.03
C GLY A 65 -10.53 1.30 -0.15
N LEU A 66 -9.97 0.17 0.28
CA LEU A 66 -8.54 -0.10 0.18
C LEU A 66 -8.25 -1.04 -0.99
N HIS A 67 -7.39 -0.63 -1.92
CA HIS A 67 -7.05 -1.43 -3.09
C HIS A 67 -5.54 -1.67 -3.16
N LEU A 68 -5.09 -2.92 -3.27
CA LEU A 68 -3.70 -3.26 -3.58
C LEU A 68 -3.56 -3.53 -5.07
N TRP A 69 -2.75 -2.74 -5.77
CA TRP A 69 -2.42 -2.94 -7.18
C TRP A 69 -0.94 -3.23 -7.33
N TYR A 70 -0.59 -4.04 -8.32
CA TYR A 70 0.79 -4.48 -8.54
C TYR A 70 1.25 -4.05 -9.93
N GLY A 71 2.49 -3.57 -10.01
CA GLY A 71 3.13 -3.29 -11.30
C GLY A 71 3.40 -4.57 -12.09
N ALA A 72 3.65 -4.42 -13.40
CA ALA A 72 4.06 -5.54 -14.24
C ALA A 72 5.33 -6.19 -13.69
N ARG A 73 5.35 -7.53 -13.61
CA ARG A 73 6.52 -8.30 -13.18
C ARG A 73 7.70 -8.02 -14.09
N ASP A 74 8.88 -7.85 -13.49
CA ASP A 74 10.15 -7.59 -14.16
C ASP A 74 10.18 -6.30 -15.02
N GLY A 75 9.21 -5.40 -14.83
CA GLY A 75 9.21 -4.05 -15.43
C GLY A 75 10.15 -3.08 -14.71
N PRO A 76 10.43 -1.89 -15.27
CA PRO A 76 11.34 -0.90 -14.68
C PRO A 76 10.89 -0.38 -13.30
N HIS A 77 9.64 -0.62 -12.93
CA HIS A 77 9.06 -0.29 -11.62
C HIS A 77 8.98 -1.50 -10.67
N ASP A 78 9.33 -2.72 -11.11
CA ASP A 78 9.38 -3.92 -10.26
C ASP A 78 10.65 -3.91 -9.41
N ASN A 79 10.63 -3.09 -8.36
CA ASN A 79 11.76 -2.94 -7.47
C ASN A 79 11.57 -3.79 -6.21
N ARG A 80 12.02 -5.05 -6.25
CA ARG A 80 12.02 -5.99 -5.10
C ARG A 80 12.88 -5.56 -3.91
N SER A 81 13.46 -4.37 -3.93
CA SER A 81 14.17 -3.76 -2.79
C SER A 81 13.42 -2.57 -2.18
N ARG A 82 12.38 -2.05 -2.85
CA ARG A 82 11.71 -0.81 -2.50
C ARG A 82 10.19 -0.93 -2.65
N ILE A 83 9.49 -0.87 -1.52
CA ILE A 83 8.03 -0.86 -1.48
C ILE A 83 7.59 0.59 -1.65
N THR A 84 7.32 0.98 -2.89
CA THR A 84 6.66 2.24 -3.22
C THR A 84 5.16 1.98 -3.26
N ILE A 85 4.47 2.49 -2.26
CA ILE A 85 3.02 2.53 -2.16
C ILE A 85 2.57 3.88 -2.70
N GLU A 86 1.54 3.89 -3.53
CA GLU A 86 0.94 5.14 -4.00
C GLU A 86 -0.53 5.12 -3.61
N ALA A 87 -0.92 6.13 -2.83
CA ALA A 87 -2.29 6.39 -2.44
C ALA A 87 -2.91 7.41 -3.40
N ARG A 88 -3.98 7.01 -4.07
CA ARG A 88 -4.83 7.95 -4.79
C ARG A 88 -6.15 8.05 -4.05
N VAL A 89 -6.43 9.23 -3.51
CA VAL A 89 -7.78 9.60 -3.09
C VAL A 89 -8.55 9.91 -4.37
N LEU A 90 -9.50 9.05 -4.73
CA LEU A 90 -10.39 9.35 -5.85
C LEU A 90 -11.37 10.45 -5.42
N PRO A 91 -11.67 11.46 -6.25
CA PRO A 91 -12.81 12.33 -6.00
C PRO A 91 -14.12 11.51 -6.10
N GLN A 92 -15.18 12.01 -5.47
CA GLN A 92 -16.56 11.50 -5.61
C GLN A 92 -17.03 11.64 -7.07
#